data_AF-A0A8H4V693-F1
#
_entry.id   AF-A0A8H4V693-F1
#
_cell.length_a   1.000
_cell.length_b   1.000
_cell.length_c   1.000
_cell.angle_alpha   90.00
_cell.angle_beta   90.00
_cell.angle_gamma   90.00
#
_symmetry.space_group_name_H-M   'P 1'
#
loop_
_entity.id
_entity.type
_entity.pdbx_description
1 polymer ?
#
loop_
_entity_poly.entity_id
_entity_poly.type
_entity_poly.pdbx_seq_one_letter_code
_entity_poly.pdbx_strand_id
1 'polypeptide(L)' 'MEVENLIQDLAGMMRSGDASDLKFVCKGKEFNVHKFMVYARSTFLRVIVLRGFWVCLQFWNWRPVENIH' A
#
# COMPACT_ATOMS: atom_id res chain seq x y z
N MET A 1 15.70 -21.39 -3.60
CA MET A 1 15.35 -20.05 -3.08
C MET A 1 14.88 -20.27 -1.66
N GLU A 2 15.71 -19.93 -0.67
CA GLU A 2 15.38 -20.13 0.74
C GLU A 2 14.34 -19.10 1.18
N VAL A 3 13.32 -19.53 1.93
CA VAL A 3 12.19 -18.70 2.34
C VAL A 3 12.62 -17.51 3.21
N GLU A 4 13.73 -17.65 3.95
CA GLU A 4 14.30 -16.59 4.78
C GLU A 4 14.76 -15.38 3.94
N ASN A 5 15.33 -15.64 2.76
CA ASN A 5 15.76 -14.57 1.84
C ASN A 5 14.56 -13.80 1.30
N LEU A 6 13.46 -14.49 0.98
CA LEU A 6 12.24 -13.85 0.48
C LEU A 6 11.63 -12.89 1.50
N ILE A 7 11.61 -13.24 2.79
CA ILE A 7 11.06 -12.37 3.84
C ILE A 7 11.90 -11.09 3.96
N GLN A 8 13.22 -11.20 3.90
CA GLN A 8 14.11 -10.03 3.97
C GLN A 8 14.00 -9.15 2.73
N ASP A 9 13.89 -9.75 1.54
CA ASP A 9 13.72 -9.02 0.29
C ASP A 9 12.40 -8.23 0.29
N LEU A 10 11.30 -8.86 0.71
CA LEU A 10 9.99 -8.21 0.86
C LEU A 10 10.02 -7.09 1.90
N ALA A 11 10.72 -7.28 3.02
CA ALA A 11 10.91 -6.24 4.02
C ALA A 11 11.75 -5.06 3.49
N GLY A 12 12.75 -5.35 2.65
CA GLY A 12 13.54 -4.35 1.93
C GLY A 12 12.68 -3.51 1.01
N MET A 13 11.86 -4.16 0.18
CA MET A 13 10.92 -3.48 -0.73
C MET A 13 9.93 -2.58 0.03
N MET A 14 9.39 -3.03 1.17
CA MET A 14 8.49 -2.20 1.98
C MET A 14 9.16 -0.95 2.54
N ARG A 15 10.46 -1.01 2.86
CA ARG A 15 11.20 0.13 3.42
C ARG A 15 11.63 1.12 2.36
N SER A 16 12.07 0.65 1.19
CA SER A 16 12.48 1.54 0.11
C SER A 16 11.29 2.16 -0.62
N GLY A 17 10.19 1.41 -0.75
CA GLY A 17 9.04 1.81 -1.57
C GLY A 17 9.28 1.63 -3.07
N ASP A 18 10.36 0.95 -3.46
CA ASP A 18 10.66 0.68 -4.87
C ASP A 18 9.57 -0.17 -5.51
N ALA A 19 9.19 0.18 -6.74
CA ALA A 19 8.10 -0.47 -7.47
C ALA A 19 6.75 -0.51 -6.70
N SER A 20 6.53 0.45 -5.80
CA SER A 20 5.23 0.63 -5.16
C SER A 20 4.16 1.03 -6.19
N ASP A 21 2.98 0.44 -6.04
CA ASP A 21 1.85 0.60 -6.96
C ASP A 21 0.59 1.08 -6.25
N LEU A 22 0.71 1.41 -4.96
CA LEU A 22 -0.34 1.95 -4.11
C LEU A 22 0.27 2.94 -3.10
N LYS A 23 -0.49 3.99 -2.78
CA LYS A 23 -0.12 4.97 -1.77
C LYS A 23 -1.21 5.02 -0.71
N PHE A 24 -0.82 4.85 0.55
CA PHE A 24 -1.68 5.19 1.69
C PHE A 24 -1.29 6.54 2.23
N VAL A 25 -2.27 7.28 2.72
CA VAL A 25 -1.97 8.45 3.50
C VAL A 25 -2.83 8.49 4.73
N CYS A 26 -2.14 8.71 5.82
CA CYS A 26 -2.69 8.69 7.14
C CYS A 26 -2.33 10.02 7.78
N LYS A 27 -3.33 10.83 8.14
CA LYS A 27 -3.12 12.15 8.78
C LYS A 27 -2.15 13.05 8.00
N GLY A 28 -2.27 13.07 6.66
CA GLY A 28 -1.42 13.88 5.79
C GLY A 28 -0.01 13.35 5.55
N LYS A 29 0.36 12.18 6.09
CA LYS A 29 1.64 11.51 5.79
C LYS A 29 1.48 10.41 4.77
N GLU A 30 2.36 10.39 3.76
CA GLU A 30 2.30 9.42 2.68
C GLU A 30 3.19 8.20 2.89
N PHE A 31 2.65 7.04 2.52
CA PHE A 31 3.26 5.73 2.64
C PHE A 31 3.10 5.01 1.31
N ASN A 32 4.21 4.79 0.62
CA ASN A 32 4.28 3.98 -0.58
C ASN A 32 4.23 2.51 -0.19
N VAL A 33 3.31 1.75 -0.79
CA VAL A 33 3.03 0.35 -0.46
C VAL A 33 2.76 -0.48 -1.72
N HIS A 34 2.82 -1.80 -1.56
CA HIS A 34 2.61 -2.75 -2.65
C HIS A 34 1.25 -3.45 -2.52
N LYS A 35 0.42 -3.38 -3.56
CA LYS A 35 -0.93 -3.99 -3.58
C LYS A 35 -0.89 -5.45 -3.19
N PHE A 36 0.03 -6.23 -3.75
CA PHE A 36 0.10 -7.67 -3.46
C PHE A 36 0.31 -7.95 -1.97
N MET A 37 1.15 -7.15 -1.30
CA MET A 37 1.42 -7.29 0.13
C MET A 37 0.19 -6.90 0.95
N VAL A 38 -0.45 -5.79 0.60
CA VAL A 38 -1.69 -5.33 1.25
C VAL A 38 -2.80 -6.39 1.10
N TYR A 39 -2.95 -6.96 -0.10
CA TYR A 39 -3.98 -7.93 -0.42
C TYR A 39 -3.81 -9.24 0.35
N ALA A 40 -2.55 -9.67 0.53
CA ALA A 40 -2.21 -10.86 1.29
C ALA A 40 -2.47 -10.69 2.80
N ARG A 41 -2.40 -9.46 3.31
CA ARG A 41 -2.48 -9.18 4.75
C ARG A 41 -3.85 -8.72 5.24
N SER A 42 -4.71 -8.20 4.36
CA SER A 42 -6.04 -7.73 4.74
C SER A 42 -7.07 -7.90 3.62
N THR A 43 -8.06 -8.77 3.85
CA THR A 43 -9.21 -8.94 2.95
C THR A 43 -10.00 -7.64 2.80
N PHE A 44 -10.10 -6.83 3.84
CA PHE A 44 -10.78 -5.53 3.81
C PHE A 44 -10.07 -4.55 2.87
N LEU A 45 -8.76 -4.37 3.04
CA LEU A 45 -7.98 -3.49 2.17
C LEU A 45 -7.94 -4.01 0.73
N ARG A 46 -7.87 -5.34 0.55
CA ARG A 46 -8.00 -5.97 -0.77
C ARG A 46 -9.29 -5.59 -1.48
N VAL A 47 -10.43 -5.71 -0.80
CA VAL A 47 -11.74 -5.38 -1.38
C VAL A 47 -11.83 -3.90 -1.70
N ILE A 48 -11.34 -3.03 -0.80
CA ILE A 48 -11.36 -1.57 -1.02
C ILE A 48 -10.57 -1.18 -2.26
N VAL A 49 -9.33 -1.64 -2.37
CA VAL A 49 -8.44 -1.27 -3.47
C VAL A 49 -8.92 -1.88 -4.79
N LEU A 50 -9.39 -3.14 -4.80
CA LEU A 50 -9.86 -3.79 -6.03
C LEU A 50 -11.20 -3.26 -6.54
N ARG A 51 -12.12 -2.91 -5.64
CA ARG A 51 -13.47 -2.49 -6.03
C ARG A 51 -13.59 -0.99 -6.27
N GLY A 52 -12.46 -0.26 -6.25
CA GLY A 52 -12.46 1.19 -6.46
C GLY A 52 -13.37 1.91 -5.47
N PHE A 53 -13.58 1.33 -4.29
CA PHE A 53 -14.26 2.04 -3.23
C PHE A 53 -13.28 3.13 -2.79
N TRP A 54 -13.52 4.35 -3.24
CA TRP A 54 -12.92 5.56 -2.72
C TRP A 54 -13.43 5.74 -1.28
N VAL A 55 -13.06 4.83 -0.38
CA VAL A 55 -13.34 5.00 1.03
C VAL A 55 -12.33 6.02 1.50
N CYS A 56 -12.79 7.26 1.53
CA CYS A 56 -12.49 8.15 2.63
C CYS A 56 -12.70 7.36 3.93
N LEU A 57 -11.68 6.63 4.40
CA LEU A 57 -11.55 6.32 5.82
C LEU A 57 -11.41 7.67 6.48
N GLN A 58 -12.53 8.27 6.88
CA GLN A 58 -12.61 9.51 7.64
C GLN A 58 -12.10 9.28 9.07
N PHE A 59 -10.81 8.95 9.18
CA PHE A 59 -9.97 9.31 10.30
C PHE A 59 -8.85 10.17 9.73
N TRP A 60 -9.19 11.46 9.52
CA TRP A 60 -8.30 12.56 9.15
C TRP A 60 -7.78 12.63 7.70
N ASN A 61 -8.50 13.43 6.91
CA ASN A 61 -8.00 14.37 5.92
C ASN A 61 -6.97 13.83 4.91
N TRP A 62 -7.44 13.03 3.96
CA TRP A 62 -6.62 12.64 2.82
C TRP A 62 -7.24 13.04 1.47
N ARG A 63 -6.43 13.69 0.60
CA ARG A 63 -6.76 13.98 -0.81
C ARG A 63 -5.94 13.06 -1.72
N PRO A 64 -6.54 12.40 -2.71
CA PRO A 64 -5.78 11.67 -3.72
C PRO A 64 -4.98 12.67 -4.57
N VAL A 65 -3.66 12.52 -4.58
CA VAL A 65 -2.81 13.15 -5.60
C VAL A 65 -2.79 12.20 -6.79
N GLU A 66 -3.69 12.44 -7.74
CA GLU A 66 -3.53 11.91 -9.09
C GLU A 66 -2.39 12.68 -9.75
N ASN A 67 -1.22 12.05 -9.87
CA ASN A 67 -0.24 12.25 -10.94
C ASN A 67 0.98 11.37 -10.70
N ILE A 68 1.04 10.25 -11.42
CA ILE A 68 2.31 9.59 -11.74
C ILE A 68 2.38 9.65 -13.26
N HIS A 69 3.17 10.59 -13.77
CA HIS A 69 3.68 10.58 -15.14
C HIS A 69 4.93 9.69 -15.19
#